data_AF-A0A967ZBG1-F1
#
_entry.id   AF-A0A967ZBG1-F1
#
_cell.length_a   1.000
_cell.length_b   1.000
_cell.length_c   1.000
_cell.angle_alpha   90.00
_cell.angle_beta   90.00
_cell.angle_gamma   90.00
#
_symmetry.space_group_name_H-M   'P 1'
#
loop_
_entity.id
_entity.type
_entity.pdbx_description
1 polymer ?
#
loop_
_entity_poly.entity_id
_entity_poly.type
_entity_poly.pdbx_seq_one_letter_code
_entity_poly.pdbx_strand_id
1 'polypeptide(L)'
;MATTVKDVKTGAEALTTDKELTAPAVKPLTVPSENPVVYPLTLPESESRTQTPAVGQRASRPDGRLHGLGQTKYIDDLTFPHMIHAKILRSEHPHARIISVDTSEAEAMPGVLATLTGKEIPINSFGPTLQDQPVLAGDVVRHRGDGVAA
;
A
#
# COMPACT_ATOMS: atom_id res chain seq x y z
N MET A 1 -20.92 -37.44 -20.46
CA MET A 1 -19.87 -38.10 -19.66
C MET A 1 -20.05 -37.69 -18.21
N ALA A 2 -20.45 -38.64 -17.37
CA ALA A 2 -20.66 -38.44 -15.94
C ALA A 2 -19.32 -38.59 -15.20
N THR A 3 -18.99 -37.65 -14.33
CA THR A 3 -17.85 -37.79 -13.41
C THR A 3 -18.33 -37.60 -11.99
N THR A 4 -18.37 -38.72 -11.29
CA THR A 4 -18.82 -38.94 -9.92
C THR A 4 -17.89 -38.27 -8.92
N VAL A 5 -18.42 -37.38 -8.09
CA VAL A 5 -17.72 -36.77 -6.94
C VAL A 5 -17.81 -37.76 -5.78
N LYS A 6 -16.67 -38.12 -5.20
CA LYS A 6 -16.60 -38.98 -4.00
C LYS A 6 -17.17 -38.24 -2.80
N ASP A 7 -18.16 -38.83 -2.16
CA ASP A 7 -18.74 -38.39 -0.90
C ASP A 7 -17.69 -38.39 0.22
N VAL A 8 -17.37 -37.19 0.70
CA VAL A 8 -16.63 -37.00 1.94
C VAL A 8 -17.63 -37.19 3.08
N LYS A 9 -17.47 -38.30 3.82
CA LYS A 9 -18.24 -38.56 5.04
C LYS A 9 -17.99 -37.44 6.04
N THR A 10 -18.94 -36.52 6.14
CA THR A 10 -18.97 -35.48 7.16
C THR A 10 -19.54 -36.11 8.42
N GLY A 11 -18.68 -36.58 9.31
CA GLY A 11 -19.07 -37.03 10.65
C GLY A 11 -19.45 -35.82 11.50
N ALA A 12 -20.68 -35.34 11.34
CA ALA A 12 -21.24 -34.20 12.08
C ALA A 12 -22.44 -34.62 12.94
N GLU A 13 -22.39 -35.79 13.58
CA GLU A 13 -23.52 -36.33 14.37
C GLU A 13 -23.23 -36.44 15.89
N ALA A 14 -22.22 -35.76 16.43
CA ALA A 14 -21.89 -35.89 17.85
C ALA A 14 -21.64 -34.57 18.60
N LEU A 15 -22.38 -33.49 18.28
CA LEU A 15 -22.29 -32.24 19.04
C LEU A 15 -23.64 -31.62 19.45
N THR A 16 -24.77 -32.26 19.16
CA THR A 16 -26.07 -31.91 19.74
C THR A 16 -26.23 -32.54 21.11
N THR A 17 -25.48 -32.03 22.10
CA THR A 17 -25.95 -32.02 23.48
C THR A 17 -26.17 -30.56 23.82
N ASP A 18 -27.41 -30.22 24.16
CA ASP A 18 -27.84 -28.91 24.62
C ASP A 18 -27.16 -28.55 25.94
N LYS A 19 -25.86 -28.28 25.89
CA LYS A 19 -25.25 -27.40 26.88
C LYS A 19 -25.67 -26.00 26.47
N GLU A 20 -26.76 -25.53 27.08
CA GLU A 20 -26.96 -24.11 27.28
C GLU A 20 -25.64 -23.55 27.85
N LEU A 21 -24.84 -22.92 26.98
CA LEU A 21 -23.79 -22.03 27.40
C LEU A 21 -24.50 -20.86 28.05
N THR A 22 -24.76 -21.00 29.35
CA THR A 22 -25.17 -19.89 30.19
C THR A 22 -24.06 -18.85 30.05
N ALA A 23 -24.33 -17.77 29.31
CA ALA A 23 -23.38 -16.69 29.15
C ALA A 23 -22.91 -16.30 30.56
N PRO A 24 -21.60 -16.31 30.85
CA PRO A 24 -21.13 -15.92 32.17
C PRO A 24 -21.72 -14.53 32.43
N ALA A 25 -22.39 -14.37 33.57
CA ALA A 25 -23.10 -13.14 33.91
C ALA A 25 -22.19 -11.95 33.58
N VAL A 26 -22.55 -11.20 32.54
CA VAL A 26 -21.79 -10.04 32.10
C VAL A 26 -21.92 -9.04 33.24
N LYS A 27 -20.93 -9.04 34.12
CA LYS A 27 -20.82 -8.03 35.15
C LYS A 27 -20.70 -6.71 34.37
N PRO A 28 -21.68 -5.80 34.46
CA PRO A 28 -21.57 -4.54 33.74
C PRO A 28 -20.24 -3.91 34.16
N LEU A 29 -19.43 -3.52 33.18
CA LEU A 29 -18.19 -2.81 33.43
C LEU A 29 -18.57 -1.50 34.10
N THR A 30 -18.50 -1.46 35.43
CA THR A 30 -18.67 -0.23 36.19
C THR A 30 -17.44 0.61 35.91
N VAL A 31 -17.57 1.56 34.99
CA VAL A 31 -16.59 2.64 34.83
C VAL A 31 -16.50 3.31 36.21
N PRO A 32 -15.32 3.42 36.84
CA PRO A 32 -15.19 4.11 38.12
C PRO A 32 -15.58 5.57 37.93
N SER A 33 -16.85 5.88 38.15
CA SER A 33 -17.44 7.21 38.02
C SER A 33 -17.30 7.94 39.34
N GLU A 34 -16.10 8.45 39.65
CA GLU A 34 -15.97 9.40 40.76
C GLU A 34 -15.19 10.67 40.42
N ASN A 35 -14.58 10.76 39.23
CA ASN A 35 -14.10 12.06 38.76
C ASN A 35 -14.50 12.24 37.29
N PRO A 36 -15.51 13.07 36.99
CA PRO A 36 -15.69 13.53 35.62
C PRO A 36 -14.40 14.21 35.20
N VAL A 37 -13.74 13.67 34.17
CA VAL A 37 -12.60 14.34 33.57
C VAL A 37 -13.14 15.61 32.91
N VAL A 38 -13.05 16.73 33.63
CA VAL A 38 -13.46 18.04 33.14
C VAL A 38 -12.38 18.51 32.17
N TYR A 39 -12.73 18.58 30.90
CA TYR A 39 -11.85 19.12 29.88
C TYR A 39 -11.88 20.66 29.88
N PRO A 40 -10.74 21.30 29.64
CA PRO A 40 -9.45 20.69 29.26
C PRO A 40 -8.65 20.16 30.45
N LEU A 41 -8.04 18.98 30.27
CA LEU A 41 -7.06 18.41 31.21
C LEU A 41 -5.85 19.35 31.32
N THR A 42 -5.55 19.82 32.53
CA THR A 42 -4.29 20.50 32.83
C THR A 42 -3.19 19.45 32.94
N LEU A 43 -2.43 19.25 31.86
CA LEU A 43 -1.28 18.34 31.87
C LEU A 43 -0.07 19.05 32.49
N PRO A 44 0.68 18.41 33.39
CA PRO A 44 1.94 18.97 33.89
C PRO A 44 2.92 19.14 32.72
N GLU A 45 3.57 20.31 32.65
CA GLU A 45 4.63 20.53 31.68
C GLU A 45 5.83 19.62 32.01
N SER A 46 6.26 18.81 31.05
CA SER A 46 7.42 17.93 31.25
C SER A 46 8.69 18.77 31.38
N GLU A 47 9.57 18.43 32.33
CA GLU A 47 10.87 19.10 32.56
C GLU A 47 11.73 19.17 31.29
N SER A 48 11.53 18.23 30.36
CA SER A 48 12.17 18.24 29.04
C SER A 48 11.86 19.48 28.20
N ARG A 49 10.72 20.16 28.42
CA ARG A 49 10.37 21.44 27.77
C ARG A 49 11.28 22.56 28.25
N THR A 50 11.79 22.47 29.48
CA THR A 50 12.56 23.55 30.12
C THR A 50 14.07 23.48 29.82
N GLN A 51 14.56 22.34 29.32
CA GLN A 51 15.99 22.10 29.13
C GLN A 51 16.58 22.79 27.90
N THR A 52 15.79 23.00 26.84
CA THR A 52 16.25 23.73 25.64
C THR A 52 15.11 24.58 25.07
N PRO A 53 15.43 25.69 24.38
CA PRO A 53 14.42 26.52 23.73
C PRO A 53 13.75 25.84 22.52
N ALA A 54 14.22 24.66 22.09
CA ALA A 54 13.77 23.97 20.89
C ALA A 54 13.13 22.59 21.17
N VAL A 55 13.70 21.77 22.06
CA VAL A 55 13.20 20.43 22.35
C VAL A 55 12.01 20.52 23.30
N GLY A 56 10.93 19.79 22.99
CA GLY A 56 9.70 19.75 23.79
C GLY A 56 8.76 20.94 23.58
N GLN A 57 9.18 21.98 22.86
CA GLN A 57 8.36 23.16 22.61
C GLN A 57 7.30 22.94 21.53
N ARG A 58 6.21 23.71 21.60
CA ARG A 58 5.21 23.76 20.52
C ARG A 58 5.76 24.63 19.37
N ALA A 59 6.66 24.07 18.58
CA ALA A 59 7.24 24.73 17.43
C ALA A 59 6.35 24.58 16.18
N SER A 60 6.24 25.63 15.38
CA SER A 60 5.63 25.52 14.05
C SER A 60 6.56 24.75 13.13
N ARG A 61 6.02 23.76 12.42
CA ARG A 61 6.77 23.03 11.40
C ARG A 61 7.05 23.97 10.21
N PRO A 62 8.28 24.06 9.69
CA PRO A 62 8.62 25.02 8.63
C PRO A 62 7.76 24.94 7.37
N ASP A 63 7.39 23.73 6.95
CA ASP A 63 6.53 23.41 5.81
C ASP A 63 5.03 23.38 6.16
N GLY A 64 4.68 23.38 7.45
CA GLY A 64 3.31 23.15 7.92
C GLY A 64 2.29 24.16 7.38
N ARG A 65 2.69 25.43 7.25
CA ARG A 65 1.82 26.47 6.69
C ARG A 65 1.54 26.25 5.20
N LEU A 66 2.54 25.85 4.43
CA LEU A 66 2.39 25.64 2.98
C LEU A 66 1.49 24.43 2.70
N HIS A 67 1.63 23.36 3.48
CA HIS A 67 0.73 22.19 3.39
C HIS A 67 -0.72 22.56 3.72
N GLY A 68 -0.93 23.30 4.81
CA GLY A 68 -2.28 23.72 5.23
C GLY A 68 -2.98 24.66 4.24
N LEU A 69 -2.21 25.40 3.44
CA LEU A 69 -2.72 26.31 2.41
C LEU A 69 -2.80 25.68 1.02
N GLY A 70 -2.34 24.43 0.84
CA GLY A 70 -2.23 23.81 -0.49
C GLY A 70 -1.22 24.51 -1.41
N GLN A 71 -0.23 25.20 -0.82
CA GLN A 71 0.81 25.93 -1.57
C GLN A 71 2.09 25.11 -1.75
N THR A 72 2.22 23.99 -1.04
CA THR A 72 3.29 23.02 -1.29
C THR A 72 3.10 22.43 -2.68
N LYS A 73 4.12 22.57 -3.54
CA LYS A 73 4.14 21.89 -4.84
C LYS A 73 4.65 20.47 -4.68
N TYR A 74 3.88 19.50 -5.16
CA TYR A 74 4.28 18.11 -5.29
C TYR A 74 4.82 17.85 -6.70
N ILE A 75 5.42 16.67 -6.90
CA ILE A 75 6.02 16.28 -8.19
C ILE A 75 4.95 16.32 -9.30
N ASP A 76 3.72 15.91 -9.00
CA ASP A 76 2.61 15.89 -9.95
C ASP A 76 2.12 17.29 -10.35
N ASP A 77 2.45 18.33 -9.56
CA ASP A 77 2.09 19.73 -9.87
C ASP A 77 3.12 20.40 -10.80
N LEU A 78 4.25 19.75 -11.07
CA LEU A 78 5.31 20.30 -11.90
C LEU A 78 4.99 20.10 -13.38
N THR A 79 5.10 21.16 -14.17
CA THR A 79 4.93 21.13 -15.62
C THR A 79 6.10 21.83 -16.30
N PHE A 80 6.58 21.25 -17.40
CA PHE A 80 7.71 21.76 -18.17
C PHE A 80 7.36 21.86 -19.66
N PRO A 81 7.97 22.80 -20.41
CA PRO A 81 7.87 22.81 -21.86
C PRO A 81 8.33 21.47 -22.45
N HIS A 82 7.59 20.94 -23.42
CA HIS A 82 7.89 19.66 -24.08
C HIS A 82 7.90 18.42 -23.16
N MET A 83 7.19 18.47 -22.03
CA MET A 83 7.04 17.32 -21.13
C MET A 83 6.34 16.15 -21.83
N ILE A 84 6.94 14.97 -21.76
CA ILE A 84 6.35 13.70 -22.22
C ILE A 84 5.73 12.96 -21.04
N HIS A 85 4.64 12.25 -21.32
CA HIS A 85 3.97 11.39 -20.34
C HIS A 85 4.26 9.92 -20.67
N ALA A 86 4.56 9.13 -19.65
CA ALA A 86 4.78 7.69 -19.77
C ALA A 86 3.67 6.92 -19.04
N LYS A 87 3.34 5.73 -19.54
CA LYS A 87 2.35 4.85 -18.91
C LYS A 87 2.86 3.42 -18.90
N ILE A 88 2.98 2.86 -17.70
CA ILE A 88 3.48 1.50 -17.52
C ILE A 88 2.33 0.49 -17.68
N LEU A 89 2.48 -0.46 -18.61
CA LEU A 89 1.66 -1.66 -18.69
C LEU A 89 2.06 -2.60 -17.55
N ARG A 90 1.11 -2.96 -16.70
CA ARG A 90 1.35 -3.79 -15.53
C ARG A 90 0.74 -5.18 -15.68
N SER A 91 1.41 -6.19 -15.15
CA SER A 91 0.90 -7.56 -15.14
C SER A 91 -0.33 -7.72 -14.25
N GLU A 92 -1.35 -8.39 -14.76
CA GLU A 92 -2.52 -8.82 -13.98
C GLU A 92 -2.27 -10.12 -13.20
N HIS A 93 -1.23 -10.87 -13.59
CA HIS A 93 -0.90 -12.16 -13.00
C HIS A 93 0.10 -12.02 -11.84
N PRO A 94 -0.06 -12.81 -10.77
CA PRO A 94 0.85 -12.79 -9.62
C PRO A 94 2.22 -13.39 -9.94
N HIS A 95 2.31 -14.36 -10.85
CA HIS A 95 3.59 -14.90 -11.30
C HIS A 95 3.40 -15.51 -12.69
N ALA A 96 4.18 -15.08 -13.67
CA ALA A 96 4.03 -15.54 -15.06
C ALA A 96 5.34 -15.40 -15.83
N ARG A 97 5.56 -16.28 -16.81
CA ARG A 97 6.64 -16.12 -17.79
C ARG A 97 6.14 -15.28 -18.96
N ILE A 98 6.92 -14.28 -19.35
CA ILE A 98 6.65 -13.45 -20.52
C ILE A 98 7.15 -14.22 -21.74
N ILE A 99 6.22 -14.64 -22.61
CA ILE A 99 6.57 -15.33 -23.86
C ILE A 99 6.97 -14.29 -24.92
N SER A 100 6.17 -13.25 -25.05
CA SER A 100 6.32 -12.18 -26.03
C SER A 100 5.58 -10.93 -25.58
N VAL A 101 6.09 -9.77 -25.98
CA VAL A 101 5.45 -8.47 -25.85
C VAL A 101 5.45 -7.85 -27.23
N ASP A 102 4.28 -7.46 -27.72
CA ASP A 102 4.12 -6.79 -29.02
C ASP A 102 3.74 -5.33 -28.77
N THR A 103 4.59 -4.40 -29.20
CA THR A 103 4.41 -2.95 -29.06
C THR A 103 3.92 -2.28 -30.34
N SER A 104 3.75 -3.03 -31.43
CA SER A 104 3.48 -2.48 -32.77
C SER A 104 2.21 -1.62 -32.83
N GLU A 105 1.14 -2.05 -32.16
CA GLU A 105 -0.11 -1.28 -32.10
C GLU A 105 0.10 0.04 -31.35
N ALA A 106 0.82 0.03 -30.24
CA ALA A 106 1.10 1.21 -29.43
C ALA A 106 2.00 2.21 -30.18
N GLU A 107 3.03 1.72 -30.87
CA GLU A 107 3.92 2.55 -31.70
C GLU A 107 3.19 3.25 -32.86
N ALA A 108 2.14 2.63 -33.40
CA ALA A 108 1.32 3.20 -34.47
C ALA A 108 0.31 4.25 -33.98
N MET A 109 0.07 4.38 -32.67
CA MET A 109 -0.90 5.33 -32.14
C MET A 109 -0.41 6.78 -32.24
N PRO A 110 -1.29 7.72 -32.64
CA PRO A 110 -0.93 9.14 -32.70
C PRO A 110 -0.61 9.68 -31.30
N GLY A 111 0.57 10.30 -31.16
CA GLY A 111 1.03 10.89 -29.90
C GLY A 111 1.95 9.99 -29.07
N VAL A 112 2.19 8.74 -29.49
CA VAL A 112 3.21 7.89 -28.89
C VAL A 112 4.58 8.27 -29.46
N LEU A 113 5.53 8.56 -28.57
CA LEU A 113 6.90 8.93 -28.95
C LEU A 113 7.82 7.71 -29.02
N ALA A 114 7.66 6.78 -28.07
CA ALA A 114 8.46 5.57 -27.95
C ALA A 114 7.72 4.56 -27.08
N THR A 115 8.06 3.28 -27.26
CA THR A 115 7.72 2.18 -26.36
C THR A 115 9.01 1.56 -25.86
N LEU A 116 9.00 1.05 -24.62
CA LEU A 116 10.16 0.43 -23.99
C LEU A 116 9.78 -0.94 -23.43
N THR A 117 10.63 -1.93 -23.68
CA THR A 117 10.51 -3.27 -23.10
C THR A 117 11.67 -3.59 -22.16
N GLY A 118 11.47 -4.52 -21.21
CA GLY A 118 12.52 -4.93 -20.28
C GLY A 118 13.79 -5.52 -20.93
N LYS A 119 13.73 -5.90 -22.21
CA LYS A 119 14.87 -6.41 -22.98
C LYS A 119 15.78 -5.30 -23.52
N GLU A 120 15.27 -4.09 -23.68
CA GLU A 120 16.00 -2.94 -24.19
C GLU A 120 16.78 -2.20 -23.10
N ILE A 121 16.50 -2.50 -21.83
CA ILE A 121 17.13 -1.86 -20.68
C ILE A 121 18.53 -2.47 -20.47
N PRO A 122 19.64 -1.70 -20.62
CA PRO A 122 20.99 -2.25 -20.55
C PRO A 122 21.34 -2.88 -19.19
N ILE A 123 20.88 -2.25 -18.10
CA ILE A 123 21.05 -2.73 -16.73
C ILE A 123 19.66 -2.79 -16.11
N ASN A 124 19.01 -3.94 -16.28
CA ASN A 124 17.64 -4.16 -15.83
C ASN A 124 17.59 -4.79 -14.43
N SER A 125 18.23 -4.14 -13.47
CA SER A 125 18.19 -4.56 -12.07
C SER A 125 18.46 -3.38 -11.13
N PHE A 126 17.68 -3.28 -10.05
CA PHE A 126 17.82 -2.31 -8.98
C PHE A 126 17.46 -2.94 -7.61
N GLY A 127 17.79 -2.23 -6.54
CA GLY A 127 17.36 -2.55 -5.16
C GLY A 127 18.29 -1.98 -4.10
N PRO A 128 17.80 -1.72 -2.87
CA PRO A 128 18.60 -1.04 -1.84
C PRO A 128 19.67 -1.93 -1.20
N THR A 129 19.47 -3.26 -1.19
CA THR A 129 20.39 -4.23 -0.57
C THR A 129 20.84 -5.28 -1.56
N LEU A 130 19.91 -5.83 -2.34
CA LEU A 130 20.17 -6.79 -3.40
C LEU A 130 19.68 -6.20 -4.73
N GLN A 131 20.45 -6.40 -5.80
CA GLN A 131 20.07 -6.00 -7.16
C GLN A 131 19.26 -7.14 -7.80
N ASP A 132 18.02 -7.31 -7.35
CA ASP A 132 17.12 -8.39 -7.81
C ASP A 132 15.80 -7.90 -8.43
N GLN A 133 15.51 -6.60 -8.38
CA GLN A 133 14.27 -6.02 -8.91
C GLN A 133 14.49 -5.48 -10.31
N PRO A 134 13.84 -6.02 -11.35
CA PRO A 134 13.94 -5.44 -12.68
C PRO A 134 13.16 -4.12 -12.77
N VAL A 135 13.65 -3.17 -13.57
CA VAL A 135 12.93 -1.91 -13.88
C VAL A 135 11.64 -2.21 -14.65
N LEU A 136 11.74 -3.07 -15.66
CA LEU A 136 10.61 -3.70 -16.34
C LEU A 136 10.88 -5.21 -16.41
N ALA A 137 9.87 -6.03 -16.15
CA ALA A 137 9.94 -7.47 -16.22
C ALA A 137 10.50 -7.93 -17.58
N GLY A 138 11.63 -8.64 -17.55
CA GLY A 138 12.26 -9.23 -18.74
C GLY A 138 11.61 -10.55 -19.14
N ASP A 139 11.95 -11.62 -18.41
CA ASP A 139 11.47 -12.98 -18.72
C ASP A 139 10.31 -13.43 -17.83
N VAL A 140 10.24 -12.91 -16.60
CA VAL A 140 9.31 -13.37 -15.57
C VAL A 140 8.76 -12.20 -14.79
N VAL A 141 7.43 -12.18 -14.68
CA VAL A 141 6.67 -11.36 -13.74
C VAL A 141 6.72 -12.04 -12.37
N ARG A 142 7.10 -11.28 -11.34
CA ARG A 142 7.25 -11.82 -9.97
C ARG A 142 6.05 -11.57 -9.07
N HIS A 143 5.25 -10.55 -9.38
CA HIS A 143 4.06 -10.19 -8.61
C HIS A 143 3.01 -9.51 -9.51
N ARG A 144 1.77 -9.42 -9.02
CA ARG A 144 0.74 -8.63 -9.68
C ARG A 144 1.15 -7.16 -9.63
N GLY A 145 1.00 -6.45 -10.74
CA GLY A 145 1.37 -5.05 -10.85
C GLY A 145 2.82 -4.79 -11.29
N ASP A 146 3.61 -5.84 -11.54
CA ASP A 146 4.95 -5.76 -12.11
C ASP A 146 4.91 -5.10 -13.50
N GLY A 147 5.84 -4.20 -13.80
CA GLY A 147 5.84 -3.43 -15.04
C GLY A 147 6.38 -4.26 -16.20
N VAL A 148 5.68 -4.36 -17.32
CA VAL A 148 6.06 -5.21 -18.46
C VAL A 148 6.59 -4.37 -19.63
N ALA A 149 5.92 -3.26 -19.92
CA ALA A 149 6.28 -2.32 -20.97
C ALA A 149 5.91 -0.88 -20.54
N ALA A 150 6.52 0.12 -21.16
CA ALA A 150 6.27 1.54 -20.89
C ALA A 150 6.20 2.39 -22.16
#